data_AF-A0A494XHI5-F1
#
_entry.id   AF-A0A494XHI5-F1
#
_cell.length_a   1.000
_cell.length_b   1.000
_cell.length_c   1.000
_cell.angle_alpha   90.00
_cell.angle_beta   90.00
_cell.angle_gamma   90.00
#
_symmetry.space_group_name_H-M   'P 1'
#
loop_
_entity.id
_entity.type
_entity.pdbx_description
1 polymer ?
#
loop_
_entity_poly.entity_id
_entity_poly.type
_entity_poly.pdbx_seq_one_letter_code
_entity_poly.pdbx_strand_id
1 'polypeptide(L)' 'MRDIRNAIHTLDNDLLIDQFHSAYVQSPDDEYIQILLEEILDRQLTIEEVLLQPELH' A
#
# COMPACT_ATOMS: atom_id res chain seq x y z
N MET A 1 4.50 -16.30 5.42
CA MET A 1 4.80 -15.29 4.36
C MET A 1 3.85 -15.34 3.18
N ARG A 2 3.32 -16.50 2.74
CA ARG A 2 2.33 -16.57 1.64
C ARG A 2 1.01 -15.86 1.96
N ASP A 3 0.64 -15.82 3.24
CA ASP A 3 -0.63 -15.28 3.72
C ASP A 3 -0.71 -13.75 3.64
N ILE A 4 0.39 -13.05 3.94
CA ILE A 4 0.43 -11.57 3.92
C ILE A 4 0.32 -11.06 2.47
N ARG A 5 1.07 -11.67 1.54
CA ARG A 5 1.00 -11.28 0.12
C ARG A 5 -0.37 -11.59 -0.48
N ASN A 6 -0.97 -12.73 -0.15
CA ASN A 6 -2.34 -13.04 -0.58
C ASN A 6 -3.37 -12.06 -0.01
N ALA A 7 -3.23 -11.68 1.27
CA ALA A 7 -4.11 -10.69 1.88
C ALA A 7 -4.00 -9.33 1.19
N ILE A 8 -2.78 -8.87 0.91
CA ILE A 8 -2.49 -7.62 0.20
C ILE A 8 -3.07 -7.66 -1.23
N HIS A 9 -2.91 -8.78 -1.93
CA HIS A 9 -3.45 -8.96 -3.28
C HIS A 9 -4.98 -8.89 -3.33
N THR A 10 -5.68 -9.20 -2.24
CA THR A 10 -7.15 -9.08 -2.15
C THR A 10 -7.64 -7.68 -1.75
N LEU A 11 -6.75 -6.75 -1.39
CA LEU A 11 -7.15 -5.39 -1.03
C LEU A 11 -7.62 -4.62 -2.26
N ASP A 12 -8.62 -3.77 -2.10
CA ASP A 12 -8.97 -2.74 -3.07
C ASP A 12 -7.87 -1.66 -3.11
N ASN A 13 -7.76 -0.94 -4.23
CA ASN A 13 -6.69 0.03 -4.45
C ASN A 13 -6.65 1.14 -3.38
N ASP A 14 -7.81 1.64 -2.97
CA ASP A 14 -7.91 2.67 -1.93
C ASP A 14 -7.35 2.19 -0.59
N LEU A 15 -7.68 0.94 -0.21
CA LEU A 15 -7.25 0.34 1.05
C LEU A 15 -5.77 -0.07 1.03
N LEU A 16 -5.26 -0.44 -0.15
CA LEU A 16 -3.84 -0.72 -0.37
C LEU A 16 -3.00 0.55 -0.18
N ILE A 17 -3.45 1.67 -0.74
CA ILE A 17 -2.81 2.97 -0.63
C ILE A 17 -2.85 3.48 0.83
N ASP A 18 -4.01 3.42 1.48
CA ASP A 18 -4.17 3.83 2.88
C ASP A 18 -3.22 3.06 3.83
N GLN A 19 -3.17 1.72 3.68
CA GLN A 19 -2.26 0.90 4.48
C GLN A 19 -0.79 1.19 4.19
N PHE A 20 -0.43 1.52 2.95
CA PHE A 20 0.93 1.94 2.61
C PHE A 20 1.32 3.24 3.31
N HIS A 21 0.46 4.27 3.26
CA HIS A 21 0.71 5.54 3.97
C HIS A 21 0.81 5.36 5.47
N SER A 22 -0.14 4.63 6.06
CA SER A 22 -0.17 4.38 7.50
C SER A 22 1.07 3.61 7.97
N ALA A 23 1.47 2.58 7.22
CA ALA A 23 2.68 1.82 7.51
C ALA A 23 3.95 2.66 7.35
N TYR A 24 4.04 3.46 6.28
CA TYR A 24 5.20 4.32 6.00
C TYR A 24 5.45 5.36 7.09
N VAL A 25 4.39 5.93 7.67
CA VAL A 25 4.50 6.86 8.79
C VAL A 25 4.99 6.18 10.07
N GLN A 26 4.63 4.92 10.29
CA GLN A 26 4.96 4.19 11.52
C GLN A 26 6.34 3.51 11.48
N SER A 27 6.68 2.85 10.37
CA SER A 27 7.95 2.11 10.24
C SER A 27 8.35 1.92 8.77
N PRO A 28 9.04 2.89 8.15
CA PRO A 28 9.35 2.88 6.70
C PRO A 28 10.26 1.73 6.24
N ASP A 29 10.99 1.09 7.15
CA ASP A 29 11.92 -0.01 6.87
C ASP A 29 11.28 -1.42 7.03
N ASP A 30 9.97 -1.49 7.27
CA ASP A 30 9.27 -2.77 7.48
C ASP A 30 9.14 -3.57 6.16
N GLU A 31 9.35 -4.89 6.24
CA GLU A 31 9.11 -5.85 5.15
C GLU A 31 7.69 -5.72 4.59
N TYR A 32 6.73 -5.39 5.46
CA TYR A 32 5.35 -5.16 5.09
C TYR A 32 5.17 -4.01 4.07
N ILE A 33 5.92 -2.92 4.21
CA ILE A 33 5.86 -1.79 3.26
C ILE A 33 6.43 -2.19 1.92
N GLN A 34 7.49 -3.00 1.90
CA GLN A 34 8.06 -3.49 0.65
C GLN A 34 7.03 -4.33 -0.11
N ILE A 35 6.26 -5.17 0.58
CA ILE A 35 5.20 -5.96 -0.04
C ILE A 35 4.05 -5.09 -0.55
N LEU A 36 3.66 -4.05 0.20
CA LEU A 36 2.65 -3.08 -0.26
C LEU A 36 3.13 -2.29 -1.49
N LEU A 37 4.38 -1.85 -1.49
CA LEU A 37 4.99 -1.12 -2.61
C LEU A 37 5.08 -1.99 -3.87
N GLU A 38 5.47 -3.26 -3.73
CA GLU A 38 5.48 -4.21 -4.84
C GLU A 38 4.09 -4.37 -5.47
N GLU A 39 3.04 -4.48 -4.66
CA GLU A 39 1.67 -4.61 -5.15
C GLU A 39 1.18 -3.32 -5.84
N ILE A 40 1.50 -2.14 -5.29
CA ILE A 40 1.17 -0.85 -5.91
C ILE A 40 1.82 -0.73 -7.30
N LEU A 41 3.09 -1.13 -7.41
CA LEU A 41 3.83 -1.14 -8.67
C LEU A 41 3.27 -2.18 -9.67
N ASP A 42 2.90 -3.38 -9.20
CA ASP A 42 2.30 -4.43 -10.02
C ASP A 42 0.97 -3.98 -10.65
N ARG A 43 0.16 -3.28 -9.86
CA ARG A 43 -1.13 -2.70 -10.29
C ARG A 43 -1.00 -1.44 -11.13
N GLN A 44 0.23 -0.95 -11.35
CA GLN A 44 0.52 0.28 -12.08
C GLN A 44 -0.24 1.50 -11.54
N LEU A 45 -0.49 1.53 -10.23
CA LEU A 45 -1.16 2.67 -9.59
C LEU A 45 -0.27 3.89 -9.73
N THR A 46 -0.87 4.98 -10.23
CA THR A 46 -0.12 6.19 -10.51
C THR A 46 0.32 6.86 -9.21
N ILE A 47 1.46 7.56 -9.25
CA ILE A 47 1.90 8.41 -8.12
C ILE A 47 0.80 9.42 -7.76
N GLU A 48 0.00 9.87 -8.74
CA GLU A 48 -1.17 10.71 -8.48
C GLU A 48 -2.22 9.96 -7.65
N GLU A 49 -2.61 8.73 -7.98
CA GLU A 49 -3.52 7.94 -7.14
C GLU A 49 -2.96 7.67 -5.74
N VAL A 50 -1.65 7.44 -5.62
CA VAL A 50 -0.98 7.25 -4.33
C VAL A 50 -0.89 8.55 -3.53
N LEU A 51 -0.67 9.70 -4.15
CA LEU A 51 -0.51 11.00 -3.47
C LEU A 51 -1.81 11.81 -3.34
N LEU A 52 -2.86 11.48 -4.10
CA LEU A 52 -4.17 12.17 -4.12
C LEU A 52 -5.12 11.73 -3.00
N GLN A 53 -4.61 11.10 -1.94
CA GLN A 53 -5.31 11.07 -0.65
C GLN A 53 -4.74 12.09 0.36
N PRO A 54 -4.74 13.41 0.07
CA PRO A 54 -4.77 14.38 1.14
C PRO A 54 -6.23 14.45 1.64
N GLU A 55 -6.46 13.95 2.85
CA GLU A 55 -7.66 14.25 3.65
C GLU A 55 -8.98 13.65 3.15
N LEU A 56 -9.28 12.42 3.57
CA LEU A 56 -10.66 12.02 3.82
C LEU A 56 -10.80 11.44 5.24
N HIS A 57 -11.04 12.38 6.16
CA HIS A 57 -11.56 12.28 7.53
C HIS A 57 -10.64 11.87 8.69
#